data_AF-A0A8K0U4E4-F1
#
_entry.id   AF-A0A8K0U4E4-F1
#
_cell.length_a   1.000
_cell.length_b   1.000
_cell.length_c   1.000
_cell.angle_alpha   90.00
_cell.angle_beta   90.00
_cell.angle_gamma   90.00
#
_symmetry.space_group_name_H-M   'P 1'
#
loop_
_entity.id
_entity.type
_entity.pdbx_description
1 polymer ?
#
loop_
_entity_poly.entity_id
_entity_poly.type
_entity_poly.pdbx_seq_one_letter_code
_entity_poly.pdbx_strand_id
1 'polypeptide(L)'
;MRRAQSVRNYGRPQHALASDDLGVLREDESAEDTLRRQLLDKDRENDKLQTTILTLQAQLAQRPPIETIQELEKEYKNLDLILQGTQRENERCMAELERVRTREKMLEQALSKLAGENWQSVLDINPSSSTFVARAVGSSLLHRATPPLPVDHPEPTSSASQASVEATLSQMEQIRLLVLGMEQRMQEREDKLTKTIERAEAQEVKCEILRKELLPTKVAA
;
A
#
# COMPACT_ATOMS: atom_id res chain seq x y z
N MET A 1 15.13 -21.78 -16.93
CA MET A 1 15.73 -21.89 -18.27
C MET A 1 15.12 -23.08 -18.99
N ARG A 2 14.35 -22.88 -20.07
CA ARG A 2 13.87 -23.96 -20.95
C ARG A 2 14.41 -23.72 -22.36
N ARG A 3 15.22 -24.66 -22.87
CA ARG A 3 15.74 -24.68 -24.25
C ARG A 3 14.63 -25.09 -25.21
N ALA A 4 14.29 -24.24 -26.17
CA ALA A 4 13.45 -24.63 -27.30
C ALA A 4 14.31 -25.32 -28.36
N GLN A 5 13.91 -26.51 -28.79
CA GLN A 5 14.49 -27.22 -29.93
C GLN A 5 13.79 -26.76 -31.22
N SER A 6 14.55 -26.23 -32.17
CA SER A 6 14.06 -25.88 -33.51
C SER A 6 14.35 -27.05 -34.46
N VAL A 7 13.31 -27.71 -34.94
CA VAL A 7 13.38 -28.76 -35.96
C VAL A 7 13.36 -28.07 -37.33
N ARG A 8 14.52 -28.04 -38.01
CA ARG A 8 14.64 -27.57 -39.39
C ARG A 8 14.25 -28.69 -40.36
N ASN A 9 13.05 -28.61 -40.94
CA ASN A 9 12.68 -29.40 -42.10
C ASN A 9 13.12 -28.66 -43.37
N TYR A 10 14.15 -29.17 -44.05
CA TYR A 10 14.44 -28.80 -45.43
C TYR A 10 13.66 -29.73 -46.36
N GLY A 11 12.55 -29.24 -46.90
CA GLY A 11 11.84 -29.90 -47.99
C GLY A 11 12.68 -29.85 -49.26
N ARG A 12 13.18 -31.00 -49.72
CA ARG A 12 13.89 -31.18 -50.99
C ARG A 12 12.88 -31.08 -52.14
N PRO A 13 12.99 -30.11 -53.07
CA PRO A 13 12.14 -30.11 -54.27
C PRO A 13 12.62 -31.21 -55.21
N GLN A 14 11.77 -32.21 -55.48
CA GLN A 14 12.01 -33.14 -56.58
C GLN A 14 11.40 -32.54 -57.85
N HIS A 15 12.26 -32.04 -58.74
CA HIS A 15 11.88 -31.76 -60.12
C HIS A 15 11.77 -33.10 -60.87
N ALA A 16 10.54 -33.57 -61.06
CA ALA A 16 10.24 -34.62 -62.03
C ALA A 16 10.03 -33.95 -63.40
N LEU A 17 11.01 -34.14 -64.29
CA LEU A 17 10.89 -33.85 -65.72
C LEU A 17 10.02 -34.93 -66.35
N ALA A 18 8.72 -34.66 -66.49
CA ALA A 18 7.82 -35.40 -67.35
C ALA A 18 7.55 -34.54 -68.60
N SER A 19 8.27 -34.86 -69.67
CA SER A 19 8.05 -34.36 -71.02
C SER A 19 6.72 -34.89 -71.55
N ASP A 20 5.74 -34.01 -71.76
CA ASP A 20 4.48 -34.32 -72.44
C ASP A 20 4.52 -33.78 -73.87
N ASP A 21 4.28 -34.69 -74.80
CA ASP A 21 4.44 -34.54 -76.24
C ASP A 21 3.07 -34.22 -76.83
N LEU A 22 2.65 -32.94 -76.76
CA LEU A 22 1.50 -32.37 -77.51
C LEU A 22 1.41 -30.85 -77.32
N GLY A 23 2.14 -30.12 -78.17
CA GLY A 23 1.57 -28.99 -78.92
C GLY A 23 0.79 -27.91 -78.16
N VAL A 24 1.32 -27.39 -77.06
CA VAL A 24 1.15 -25.98 -76.69
C VAL A 24 2.51 -25.52 -76.20
N LEU A 25 3.18 -24.64 -76.95
CA LEU A 25 4.29 -23.85 -76.45
C LEU A 25 3.75 -22.97 -75.30
N ARG A 26 3.53 -23.57 -74.13
CA ARG A 26 3.73 -22.82 -72.90
C ARG A 26 5.19 -22.45 -72.96
N GLU A 27 5.49 -21.17 -72.99
CA GLU A 27 6.82 -20.69 -72.66
C GLU A 27 7.12 -21.30 -71.29
N ASP A 28 7.83 -22.42 -71.27
CA ASP A 28 8.26 -23.06 -70.04
C ASP A 28 9.00 -21.97 -69.30
N GLU A 29 8.39 -21.45 -68.21
CA GLU A 29 9.03 -20.45 -67.35
C GLU A 29 10.44 -20.98 -67.11
N SER A 30 11.44 -20.30 -67.68
CA SER A 30 12.82 -20.78 -67.64
C SER A 30 13.15 -21.04 -66.17
N ALA A 31 13.89 -22.12 -65.87
CA ALA A 31 14.31 -22.39 -64.49
C ALA A 31 14.94 -21.14 -63.83
N GLU A 32 15.55 -20.28 -64.65
CA GLU A 32 16.04 -18.96 -64.28
C GLU A 32 14.94 -17.99 -63.78
N ASP A 33 13.78 -17.90 -64.44
CA ASP A 33 12.68 -17.03 -64.02
C ASP A 33 12.02 -17.52 -62.72
N THR A 34 11.95 -18.85 -62.53
CA THR A 34 11.53 -19.43 -61.26
C THR A 34 12.49 -19.04 -60.13
N LEU A 35 13.81 -19.13 -60.36
CA LEU A 35 14.81 -18.72 -59.39
C LEU A 35 14.78 -17.22 -59.10
N ARG A 36 14.55 -16.37 -60.11
CA ARG A 36 14.38 -14.92 -59.93
C ARG A 36 13.16 -14.60 -59.06
N ARG A 37 12.02 -15.26 -59.29
CA ARG A 37 10.81 -15.10 -58.47
C ARG A 37 11.06 -15.53 -57.03
N GLN A 38 11.70 -16.69 -56.83
CA GLN A 38 12.07 -17.18 -55.50
C GLN A 38 13.05 -16.24 -54.77
N LEU A 39 14.02 -15.67 -55.47
CA LEU A 39 14.97 -14.72 -54.90
C LEU A 39 14.23 -13.46 -54.41
N LEU A 40 13.34 -12.89 -55.24
CA LEU A 40 12.52 -11.74 -54.86
C LEU A 40 11.62 -12.02 -53.66
N ASP A 41 11.03 -13.21 -53.60
CA ASP A 41 10.21 -13.61 -52.47
C ASP A 41 11.04 -13.78 -51.19
N LYS A 42 12.27 -14.28 -51.32
CA LYS A 42 13.23 -14.39 -50.22
C LYS A 42 13.73 -13.02 -49.75
N ASP A 43 13.95 -12.07 -50.66
CA ASP A 43 14.32 -10.70 -50.31
C ASP A 43 13.19 -10.00 -49.57
N ARG A 44 11.94 -10.13 -50.05
CA ARG A 44 10.76 -9.61 -49.33
C ARG A 44 10.58 -10.26 -47.96
N GLU A 45 10.84 -11.56 -47.83
CA GLU A 45 10.81 -12.27 -46.55
C GLU A 45 11.91 -11.74 -45.62
N ASN A 46 13.11 -11.48 -46.15
CA ASN A 46 14.22 -10.92 -45.40
C ASN A 46 13.88 -9.51 -44.88
N ASP A 47 13.33 -8.63 -45.71
CA ASP A 47 12.90 -7.29 -45.31
C ASP A 47 11.85 -7.33 -44.19
N LYS A 48 10.88 -8.26 -44.29
CA LYS A 48 9.87 -8.48 -43.25
C LYS A 48 10.50 -8.94 -41.94
N LEU A 49 11.45 -9.88 -42.00
CA LEU A 49 12.17 -10.37 -40.83
C LEU A 49 13.01 -9.26 -40.20
N GLN A 50 13.72 -8.46 -40.99
CA GLN A 50 14.48 -7.31 -40.50
C GLN A 50 13.58 -6.29 -39.81
N THR A 51 12.43 -5.96 -40.42
CA THR A 51 11.44 -5.05 -39.82
C THR A 51 10.93 -5.61 -38.48
N THR A 52 10.69 -6.92 -38.42
CA THR A 52 10.24 -7.59 -37.19
C THR A 52 11.32 -7.55 -36.10
N ILE A 53 12.58 -7.80 -36.47
CA ILE A 53 13.72 -7.73 -35.56
C ILE A 53 13.86 -6.31 -34.98
N LEU A 54 13.82 -5.28 -35.83
CA LEU A 54 13.88 -3.89 -35.38
C LEU A 54 12.73 -3.53 -34.45
N THR A 55 11.52 -3.99 -34.77
CA THR A 55 10.33 -3.79 -33.92
C THR A 55 10.52 -4.45 -32.55
N LEU A 56 11.00 -5.69 -32.51
CA LEU A 56 11.25 -6.42 -31.25
C LEU A 56 12.37 -5.78 -30.43
N GLN A 57 13.43 -5.29 -31.07
CA GLN A 57 14.50 -4.57 -30.40
C GLN A 57 13.99 -3.27 -29.77
N ALA A 58 13.16 -2.51 -30.49
CA ALA A 58 12.52 -1.32 -29.93
C ALA A 58 11.64 -1.65 -28.72
N GLN A 59 10.85 -2.72 -28.78
CA GLN A 59 10.03 -3.18 -27.66
C GLN A 59 10.86 -3.64 -26.46
N LEU A 60 12.00 -4.31 -26.69
CA LEU A 60 12.91 -4.72 -25.63
C LEU A 60 13.58 -3.52 -24.96
N ALA A 61 13.98 -2.51 -25.74
CA ALA A 61 14.58 -1.28 -25.22
C ALA A 61 13.60 -0.44 -24.37
N GLN A 62 12.30 -0.56 -24.63
CA GLN A 62 11.26 0.12 -23.84
C GLN A 62 10.93 -0.58 -22.52
N ARG A 63 11.43 -1.80 -22.28
CA ARG A 63 11.14 -2.51 -21.04
C ARG A 63 11.88 -1.86 -19.87
N PRO A 64 11.20 -1.57 -18.75
CA PRO A 64 11.88 -1.09 -17.57
C PRO A 64 12.87 -2.14 -17.05
N PRO A 65 13.95 -1.72 -16.39
CA PRO A 65 14.89 -2.62 -15.75
C PRO A 65 14.19 -3.55 -14.77
N ILE A 66 14.66 -4.80 -14.70
CA ILE A 66 14.10 -5.81 -13.77
C ILE A 66 14.19 -5.36 -12.31
N GLU A 67 15.20 -4.54 -11.98
CA GLU A 67 15.39 -3.95 -10.65
C GLU A 67 14.21 -3.05 -10.27
N THR A 68 13.75 -2.20 -11.19
CA THR A 68 12.57 -1.35 -10.98
C THR A 68 11.30 -2.18 -10.72
N ILE A 69 11.14 -3.29 -11.44
CA ILE A 69 10.00 -4.20 -11.22
C ILE A 69 10.10 -4.83 -9.83
N GLN A 70 11.28 -5.27 -9.41
CA GLN A 70 11.50 -5.85 -8.08
C GLN A 70 11.29 -4.85 -6.95
N GLU A 71 11.68 -3.59 -7.14
CA GLU A 71 11.42 -2.51 -6.19
C GLU A 71 9.93 -2.25 -6.03
N LEU A 72 9.19 -2.16 -7.13
CA LEU A 72 7.73 -2.03 -7.12
C LEU A 72 7.05 -3.21 -6.42
N GLU A 73 7.51 -4.44 -6.67
CA GLU A 73 6.98 -5.63 -5.98
C GLU A 73 7.25 -5.60 -4.46
N LYS A 74 8.41 -5.09 -4.03
CA LYS A 74 8.74 -4.92 -2.61
C LYS A 74 7.87 -3.83 -1.97
N GLU A 75 7.72 -2.70 -2.64
CA GLU A 75 6.88 -1.60 -2.16
C GLU A 75 5.42 -2.04 -2.05
N TYR A 76 4.89 -2.75 -3.04
CA TYR A 76 3.54 -3.31 -2.99
C TYR A 76 3.34 -4.23 -1.79
N LYS A 77 4.28 -5.15 -1.53
CA LYS A 77 4.23 -6.03 -0.35
C LYS A 77 4.31 -5.24 0.96
N ASN A 78 5.10 -4.19 1.01
CA ASN A 78 5.20 -3.32 2.18
C ASN A 78 3.88 -2.56 2.43
N LEU A 79 3.28 -2.01 1.38
CA LEU A 79 1.98 -1.33 1.45
C LEU A 79 0.86 -2.29 1.90
N ASP A 80 0.85 -3.52 1.40
CA ASP A 80 -0.11 -4.53 1.82
C ASP A 80 0.03 -4.86 3.31
N LEU A 81 1.27 -4.98 3.81
CA LEU A 81 1.52 -5.19 5.24
C LEU A 81 1.01 -4.02 6.10
N ILE A 82 1.24 -2.78 5.68
CA ILE A 82 0.76 -1.57 6.36
C ILE A 82 -0.77 -1.51 6.35
N LEU A 83 -1.39 -1.82 5.20
CA LEU A 83 -2.84 -1.86 5.05
C LEU A 83 -3.46 -2.87 6.00
N GLN A 84 -2.94 -4.09 6.05
CA GLN A 84 -3.39 -5.12 6.98
C GLN A 84 -3.20 -4.69 8.44
N GLY A 85 -2.08 -4.06 8.78
CA GLY A 85 -1.84 -3.48 10.11
C GLY A 85 -2.90 -2.46 10.50
N THR A 86 -3.23 -1.56 9.56
CA THR A 86 -4.22 -0.50 9.75
C THR A 86 -5.64 -1.05 9.90
N GLN A 87 -6.00 -2.07 9.12
CA GLN A 87 -7.30 -2.73 9.21
C GLN A 87 -7.50 -3.42 10.57
N ARG A 88 -6.50 -4.18 11.03
CA ARG A 88 -6.54 -4.80 12.37
C ARG A 88 -6.71 -3.77 13.48
N GLU A 89 -6.02 -2.63 13.37
CA GLU A 89 -6.13 -1.57 14.38
C GLU A 89 -7.50 -0.86 14.32
N ASN A 90 -8.05 -0.66 13.13
CA ASN A 90 -9.40 -0.13 12.96
C ASN A 90 -10.45 -1.06 13.59
N GLU A 91 -10.35 -2.36 13.35
CA GLU A 91 -11.22 -3.37 13.98
C GLU A 91 -11.15 -3.32 15.51
N ARG A 92 -9.94 -3.23 16.08
CA ARG A 92 -9.75 -3.06 17.53
C ARG A 92 -10.39 -1.79 18.07
N CYS A 93 -10.19 -0.67 17.38
CA CYS A 93 -10.76 0.63 17.76
C CYS A 93 -12.29 0.59 17.74
N MET A 94 -12.87 -0.01 16.70
CA MET A 94 -14.32 -0.20 16.58
C MET A 94 -14.87 -1.06 17.71
N ALA A 95 -14.20 -2.16 18.07
CA ALA A 95 -14.59 -3.00 19.20
C ALA A 95 -14.53 -2.26 20.54
N GLU A 96 -13.51 -1.43 20.77
CA GLU A 96 -13.40 -0.62 21.99
C GLU A 96 -14.49 0.46 22.06
N LEU A 97 -14.80 1.11 20.93
CA LEU A 97 -15.91 2.06 20.84
C LEU A 97 -17.25 1.40 21.17
N GLU A 98 -17.49 0.18 20.70
CA GLU A 98 -18.69 -0.59 21.03
C GLU A 98 -18.77 -0.95 22.52
N ARG A 99 -17.63 -1.32 23.13
CA ARG A 99 -17.54 -1.59 24.56
C ARG A 99 -17.86 -0.35 25.40
N VAL A 100 -17.28 0.79 25.03
CA VAL A 100 -17.55 2.08 25.70
C VAL A 100 -19.01 2.48 25.54
N ARG A 101 -19.57 2.39 24.33
CA ARG A 101 -20.98 2.70 24.06
C ARG A 101 -21.92 1.81 24.87
N THR A 102 -21.58 0.53 25.05
CA THR A 102 -22.37 -0.39 25.87
C THR A 102 -22.32 -0.01 27.34
N ARG A 103 -21.14 0.34 27.85
CA ARG A 103 -20.96 0.83 29.22
C ARG A 103 -21.72 2.13 29.47
N GLU A 104 -21.64 3.07 28.53
CA GLU A 104 -22.37 4.33 28.56
C GLU A 104 -23.87 4.09 28.69
N LYS A 105 -24.45 3.25 27.82
CA LYS A 105 -25.88 2.87 27.91
C LYS A 105 -26.26 2.28 29.26
N MET A 106 -25.41 1.43 29.87
CA MET A 106 -25.68 0.87 31.20
C MET A 106 -25.69 1.96 32.28
N LEU A 107 -24.75 2.91 32.21
CA LEU A 107 -24.69 4.03 33.16
C LEU A 107 -25.88 4.96 32.99
N GLU A 108 -26.27 5.29 31.76
CA GLU A 108 -27.48 6.07 31.46
C GLU A 108 -28.73 5.38 32.02
N GLN A 109 -28.87 4.07 31.84
CA GLN A 109 -29.99 3.31 32.42
C GLN A 109 -29.99 3.33 33.95
N ALA A 110 -28.82 3.24 34.59
CA ALA A 110 -28.70 3.32 36.05
C ALA A 110 -29.08 4.71 36.57
N LEU A 111 -28.65 5.77 35.89
CA LEU A 111 -29.03 7.15 36.21
C LEU A 111 -30.54 7.35 36.06
N SER A 112 -31.14 6.86 34.97
CA SER A 112 -32.59 6.90 34.78
C SER A 112 -33.36 6.16 35.88
N LYS A 113 -32.83 5.05 36.38
CA LYS A 113 -33.43 4.32 37.52
C LYS A 113 -33.33 5.07 38.85
N LEU A 114 -32.23 5.80 39.07
CA LEU A 114 -31.95 6.47 40.35
C LEU A 114 -32.59 7.87 40.46
N ALA A 115 -32.51 8.66 39.39
CA ALA A 115 -32.92 10.06 39.34
C ALA A 115 -34.11 10.32 38.40
N GLY A 116 -34.69 9.28 37.80
CA GLY A 116 -35.79 9.36 36.84
C GLY A 116 -35.33 9.63 35.40
N GLU A 117 -36.26 9.58 34.45
CA GLU A 117 -35.97 9.75 33.01
C GLU A 117 -35.36 11.11 32.67
N ASN A 118 -35.61 12.14 33.49
CA ASN A 118 -35.08 13.49 33.35
C ASN A 118 -33.79 13.72 34.18
N TRP A 119 -33.01 12.68 34.46
CA TRP A 119 -31.81 12.77 35.29
C TRP A 119 -30.83 13.85 34.84
N GLN A 120 -30.76 14.15 33.54
CA GLN A 120 -29.93 15.23 32.98
C GLN A 120 -30.36 16.59 33.51
N SER A 121 -31.66 16.88 33.49
CA SER A 121 -32.25 18.13 34.00
C SER A 121 -32.22 18.20 35.53
N VAL A 122 -32.40 17.07 36.21
CA VAL A 122 -32.37 17.00 37.69
C VAL A 122 -30.95 17.23 38.24
N LEU A 123 -29.93 16.79 37.50
CA LEU A 123 -28.53 16.93 37.88
C LEU A 123 -27.85 18.15 37.24
N ASP A 124 -28.60 19.00 36.52
CA ASP A 124 -28.08 20.12 35.72
C ASP A 124 -26.92 19.72 34.79
N ILE A 125 -26.92 18.46 34.33
CA ILE A 125 -25.93 17.95 33.37
C ILE A 125 -26.38 18.43 32.01
N ASN A 126 -25.82 19.55 31.59
CA ASN A 126 -26.03 20.09 30.26
C ASN A 126 -25.72 18.98 29.23
N PRO A 127 -26.64 18.64 28.30
CA PRO A 127 -26.41 17.60 27.32
C PRO A 127 -25.24 18.02 26.45
N SER A 128 -24.05 17.62 26.87
CA SER A 128 -22.82 17.89 26.17
C SER A 128 -22.89 17.05 24.93
N SER A 129 -23.30 17.65 23.81
CA SER A 129 -23.39 17.01 22.51
C SER A 129 -22.12 16.19 22.31
N SER A 130 -22.26 14.87 22.47
CA SER A 130 -21.25 13.82 22.45
C SER A 130 -19.94 14.29 21.82
N THR A 131 -19.13 14.99 22.60
CA THR A 131 -17.78 15.34 22.20
C THR A 131 -16.89 14.26 22.79
N PHE A 132 -17.14 13.02 22.37
CA PHE A 132 -16.04 12.06 22.26
C PHE A 132 -15.18 12.56 21.10
N VAL A 133 -14.43 13.62 21.40
CA VAL A 133 -13.16 13.92 20.78
C VAL A 133 -12.41 12.60 20.86
N ALA A 134 -12.29 11.92 19.72
CA ALA A 134 -11.18 11.04 19.51
C ALA A 134 -9.97 11.80 20.05
N ARG A 135 -9.32 11.29 21.10
CA ARG A 135 -7.95 11.69 21.44
C ARG A 135 -7.04 11.21 20.30
N ALA A 136 -7.28 11.71 19.08
CA ALA A 136 -6.24 12.05 18.15
C ALA A 136 -5.52 13.22 18.81
N VAL A 137 -4.37 12.91 19.37
CA VAL A 137 -3.47 13.86 20.01
C VAL A 137 -3.16 14.96 18.99
N GLY A 138 -3.62 16.19 19.25
CA GLY A 138 -3.16 17.38 18.54
C GLY A 138 -4.27 18.22 17.91
N SER A 139 -4.92 19.07 18.71
CA SER A 139 -5.60 20.24 18.17
C SER A 139 -5.42 21.45 19.07
N SER A 140 -5.31 22.60 18.41
CA SER A 140 -5.51 23.97 18.87
C SER A 140 -4.33 24.74 19.46
N LEU A 141 -3.78 25.65 18.64
CA LEU A 141 -3.78 27.08 18.95
C LEU A 141 -4.15 27.88 17.66
N LEU A 142 -5.39 28.43 17.57
CA LEU A 142 -5.75 29.87 17.56
C LEU A 142 -5.19 30.68 16.37
N HIS A 143 -5.85 31.57 15.61
CA HIS A 143 -7.11 32.33 15.55
C HIS A 143 -7.18 32.91 14.10
N ARG A 144 -8.27 33.44 13.49
CA ARG A 144 -8.85 34.77 13.78
C ARG A 144 -9.84 35.18 12.66
N ALA A 145 -11.09 35.46 13.06
CA ALA A 145 -12.14 36.34 12.52
C ALA A 145 -12.24 36.73 11.03
N THR A 146 -13.43 36.52 10.45
CA THR A 146 -14.04 37.43 9.44
C THR A 146 -15.58 37.34 9.43
N PRO A 147 -16.33 38.47 9.31
CA PRO A 147 -17.80 38.53 9.43
C PRO A 147 -18.52 38.29 8.09
N PRO A 148 -19.88 38.18 8.04
CA PRO A 148 -20.58 37.64 6.87
C PRO A 148 -21.10 38.69 5.85
N LEU A 149 -21.06 38.27 4.56
CA LEU A 149 -21.88 38.62 3.36
C LEU A 149 -21.66 40.01 2.69
N PRO A 150 -22.00 40.26 1.38
CA PRO A 150 -22.72 39.42 0.37
C PRO A 150 -22.17 39.42 -1.11
N VAL A 151 -22.60 38.42 -1.89
CA VAL A 151 -23.04 38.42 -3.32
C VAL A 151 -22.15 38.97 -4.48
N ASP A 152 -22.06 38.12 -5.52
CA ASP A 152 -21.82 38.33 -6.97
C ASP A 152 -20.44 38.10 -7.64
N HIS A 153 -20.49 37.07 -8.51
CA HIS A 153 -19.80 36.81 -9.78
C HIS A 153 -18.40 36.15 -9.87
N PRO A 154 -18.18 35.33 -10.94
CA PRO A 154 -17.13 34.31 -11.02
C PRO A 154 -15.94 34.72 -11.91
N GLU A 155 -14.73 34.29 -11.56
CA GLU A 155 -13.73 33.72 -12.48
C GLU A 155 -12.46 33.29 -11.73
N PRO A 156 -11.76 32.21 -12.16
CA PRO A 156 -10.60 31.67 -11.48
C PRO A 156 -9.31 32.25 -12.08
N THR A 157 -8.59 33.09 -11.35
CA THR A 157 -7.21 33.45 -11.68
C THR A 157 -6.22 32.77 -10.74
N SER A 158 -5.49 31.86 -11.36
CA SER A 158 -4.34 31.12 -10.87
C SER A 158 -3.17 32.04 -10.55
N SER A 159 -3.04 32.42 -9.28
CA SER A 159 -1.77 32.88 -8.71
C SER A 159 -1.72 32.55 -7.23
N ALA A 160 -1.54 31.26 -6.92
CA ALA A 160 -1.08 30.86 -5.59
C ALA A 160 0.36 31.39 -5.42
N SER A 161 0.50 32.49 -4.68
CA SER A 161 1.76 33.19 -4.41
C SER A 161 2.83 32.22 -3.92
N GLN A 162 4.06 32.29 -4.44
CA GLN A 162 5.20 31.45 -4.00
C GLN A 162 5.41 31.44 -2.47
N ALA A 163 5.02 32.52 -1.79
CA ALA A 163 5.01 32.62 -0.33
C ALA A 163 4.11 31.58 0.36
N SER A 164 3.03 31.11 -0.26
CA SER A 164 2.17 30.05 0.30
C SER A 164 2.86 28.69 0.27
N VAL A 165 3.67 28.43 -0.77
CA VAL A 165 4.43 27.18 -0.91
C VAL A 165 5.54 27.11 0.14
N GLU A 166 6.27 28.21 0.33
CA GLU A 166 7.32 28.30 1.36
C GLU A 166 6.75 28.19 2.78
N ALA A 167 5.61 28.83 3.05
CA ALA A 167 4.89 28.67 4.33
C ALA A 167 4.45 27.22 4.56
N THR A 168 4.00 26.52 3.52
CA THR A 168 3.61 25.10 3.60
C THR A 168 4.83 24.22 3.89
N LEU A 169 5.98 24.47 3.25
CA LEU A 169 7.21 23.74 3.52
C LEU A 169 7.70 23.93 4.96
N SER A 170 7.71 25.17 5.46
CA SER A 170 8.07 25.46 6.85
C SER A 170 7.14 24.77 7.84
N GLN A 171 5.83 24.74 7.56
CA GLN A 171 4.85 24.03 8.38
C GLN A 171 5.11 22.51 8.39
N MET A 172 5.44 21.91 7.24
CA MET A 172 5.79 20.49 7.16
C MET A 172 7.05 20.16 7.97
N GLU A 173 8.07 21.01 7.94
CA GLU A 173 9.29 20.83 8.72
C GLU A 173 9.03 20.93 10.23
N GLN A 174 8.19 21.87 10.65
CA GLN A 174 7.78 21.99 12.06
C GLN A 174 7.01 20.75 12.54
N ILE A 175 6.10 20.22 11.71
CA ILE A 175 5.38 18.97 12.02
C ILE A 175 6.36 17.81 12.13
N ARG A 176 7.34 17.71 11.22
CA ARG A 176 8.36 16.65 11.24
C ARG A 176 9.19 16.67 12.51
N LEU A 177 9.64 17.86 12.94
CA LEU A 177 10.38 18.03 14.20
C LEU A 177 9.52 17.69 15.43
N LEU A 178 8.23 18.05 15.42
CA LEU A 178 7.31 17.72 16.50
C LEU A 178 7.10 16.22 16.62
N VAL A 179 6.86 15.53 15.49
CA VAL A 179 6.67 14.07 15.44
C VAL A 179 7.92 13.38 15.97
N LEU A 180 9.11 13.77 15.52
CA LEU A 180 10.37 13.18 15.98
C LEU A 180 10.58 13.41 17.49
N GLY A 181 10.25 14.61 17.99
CA GLY A 181 10.33 14.90 19.42
C GLY A 181 9.27 14.14 20.26
N MET A 182 8.10 13.86 19.69
CA MET A 182 7.08 13.04 20.34
C MET A 182 7.49 11.57 20.41
N GLU A 183 8.07 11.05 19.32
CA GLU A 183 8.61 9.69 19.23
C GLU A 183 9.73 9.47 20.24
N GLN A 184 10.68 10.40 20.35
CA GLN A 184 11.74 10.32 21.36
C GLN A 184 11.19 10.25 22.79
N ARG A 185 10.21 11.11 23.14
CA ARG A 185 9.59 11.10 24.47
C ARG A 185 8.75 9.84 24.73
N MET A 186 8.19 9.25 23.69
CA MET A 186 7.47 7.97 23.79
C MET A 186 8.46 6.85 24.09
N GLN A 187 9.54 6.76 23.32
CA GLN A 187 10.60 5.77 23.52
C GLN A 187 11.20 5.85 24.95
N GLU A 188 11.49 7.05 25.44
CA GLU A 188 12.00 7.23 26.80
C GLU A 188 11.01 6.76 27.89
N ARG A 189 9.70 6.86 27.64
CA ARG A 189 8.67 6.37 28.57
C ARG A 189 8.54 4.87 28.49
N GLU A 190 8.61 4.29 27.29
CA GLU A 190 8.62 2.84 27.08
C GLU A 190 9.83 2.22 27.78
N ASP A 191 11.04 2.75 27.59
CA ASP A 191 12.24 2.27 28.26
C ASP A 191 12.13 2.34 29.79
N LYS A 192 11.50 3.40 30.33
CA LYS A 192 11.24 3.53 31.77
C LYS A 192 10.22 2.50 32.23
N LEU A 193 9.15 2.28 31.47
CA LEU A 193 8.11 1.31 31.79
C LEU A 193 8.69 -0.12 31.79
N THR A 194 9.45 -0.49 30.75
CA THR A 194 10.13 -1.78 30.65
C THR A 194 11.04 -2.02 31.85
N LYS A 195 11.86 -1.03 32.24
CA LYS A 195 12.69 -1.11 33.46
C LYS A 195 11.88 -1.28 34.75
N THR A 196 10.68 -0.68 34.84
CA THR A 196 9.82 -0.86 36.01
C THR A 196 9.19 -2.25 36.05
N ILE A 197 8.83 -2.80 34.90
CA ILE A 197 8.30 -4.17 34.76
C ILE A 197 9.38 -5.18 35.13
N GLU A 198 10.58 -5.07 34.56
CA GLU A 198 11.72 -5.94 34.90
C GLU A 198 12.04 -5.94 36.40
N ARG A 199 11.96 -4.76 37.05
CA ARG A 199 12.14 -4.65 38.50
C ARG A 199 11.02 -5.33 39.28
N ALA A 200 9.77 -5.19 38.85
CA ALA A 200 8.62 -5.82 39.49
C ALA A 200 8.68 -7.34 39.36
N GLU A 201 9.00 -7.86 38.18
CA GLU A 201 9.20 -9.30 37.92
C GLU A 201 10.36 -9.86 38.78
N ALA A 202 11.48 -9.14 38.89
CA ALA A 202 12.58 -9.54 39.76
C ALA A 202 12.17 -9.59 41.25
N GLN A 203 11.30 -8.67 41.70
CA GLN A 203 10.75 -8.70 43.06
C GLN A 203 9.77 -9.86 43.25
N GLU A 204 8.94 -10.17 42.26
CA GLU A 204 8.03 -11.32 42.28
C GLU A 204 8.80 -12.62 42.45
N VAL A 205 9.84 -12.84 41.64
CA VAL A 205 10.73 -14.01 41.75
C VAL A 205 11.36 -14.11 43.13
N LYS A 206 11.85 -12.98 43.68
CA LYS A 206 12.45 -12.96 45.03
C LYS A 206 11.42 -13.32 46.12
N CYS A 207 10.20 -12.80 46.02
CA CYS A 207 9.11 -13.13 46.93
C CYS A 207 8.68 -14.60 46.82
N GLU A 208 8.64 -15.16 45.62
CA GLU A 208 8.36 -16.59 45.42
C GLU A 208 9.41 -17.49 46.07
N ILE A 209 10.71 -17.14 45.94
CA ILE A 209 11.80 -17.90 46.56
C ILE A 209 11.65 -17.88 48.09
N LEU A 210 11.46 -16.69 48.68
CA LEU A 210 11.25 -16.56 50.13
C LEU A 210 10.02 -17.33 50.61
N ARG A 211 8.94 -17.35 49.81
CA ARG A 211 7.74 -18.13 50.12
C ARG A 211 8.01 -19.64 50.13
N LYS A 212 8.82 -20.15 49.19
CA LYS A 212 9.24 -21.56 49.14
C LYS A 212 10.16 -21.92 50.31
N GLU A 213 11.05 -21.01 50.71
CA GLU A 213 11.95 -21.20 51.87
C GLU A 213 11.25 -21.13 53.23
N LEU A 214 10.10 -20.44 53.33
CA LEU A 214 9.28 -20.39 54.54
C LEU A 214 8.31 -21.59 54.67
N LEU A 215 8.11 -22.37 53.61
CA LEU A 215 7.22 -23.54 53.58
C LEU A 215 7.83 -24.93 53.94
N PRO A 216 9.09 -25.11 54.40
CA PRO A 216 9.53 -26.40 54.92
C PRO A 216 9.36 -26.45 56.45
N THR A 217 8.26 -27.05 56.92
CA THR A 217 8.09 -27.87 58.15
C THR A 217 6.67 -27.79 58.69
N LYS A 218 5.71 -28.44 58.00
CA LYS A 218 4.47 -28.89 58.64
C LYS A 218 3.89 -30.14 57.98
N VAL A 219 4.75 -31.11 57.65
CA VAL A 219 4.30 -32.49 57.37
C VAL A 219 5.41 -33.45 57.81
N ALA A 220 5.44 -33.79 59.10
CA ALA A 220 5.93 -35.07 59.61
C ALA A 220 5.59 -35.17 61.10
N ALA A 221 4.67 -36.11 61.40
CA ALA A 221 4.30 -36.67 62.70
C ALA A 221 3.67 -35.75 63.75
#